data_AF-X0S8I8-F1
#
_entry.id   AF-X0S8I8-F1
#
_cell.length_a   1.000
_cell.length_b   1.000
_cell.length_c   1.000
_cell.angle_alpha   90.00
_cell.angle_beta   90.00
_cell.angle_gamma   90.00
#
_symmetry.space_group_name_H-M   'P 1'
#
loop_
_entity.id
_entity.type
_entity.pdbx_description
1 polymer ?
#
loop_
_entity_poly.entity_id
_entity_poly.type
_entity_poly.pdbx_seq_one_letter_code
_entity_poly.pdbx_strand_id
1 'polypeptide(L)'
;MKKRNLSKATILKYNQVIDEWFINEFDSIKAYIKYFPKATDKTAIANFSEIKALPEMKKYIKAKYEKAAKVVNLTHAGILKELKNYIELDIRDTIGLTKEEIKQLPVEIGRSITKHKERTKKHFSSKGKLLYTEETIELHFISKERILDMINKHIGFYAVDNQQKTPEIQIHTKNEQHLKIIEKILTGEK
;
A
#
# COMPACT_ATOMS: atom_id res chain seq x y z
N MET A 1 -4.87 -29.65 -0.48
CA MET A 1 -3.51 -29.68 -1.06
C MET A 1 -2.62 -30.55 -0.17
N LYS A 2 -2.09 -31.69 -0.65
CA LYS A 2 -1.22 -32.57 0.14
C LYS A 2 0.04 -31.80 0.59
N LYS A 3 0.40 -31.85 1.88
CA LYS A 3 1.68 -31.34 2.38
C LYS A 3 2.81 -32.11 1.68
N ARG A 4 3.44 -31.50 0.66
CA ARG A 4 4.72 -31.98 0.15
C ARG A 4 5.77 -31.65 1.20
N ASN A 5 6.34 -32.67 1.84
CA ASN A 5 7.53 -32.51 2.68
C ASN A 5 8.71 -32.23 1.74
N LEU A 6 9.10 -30.96 1.64
CA LEU A 6 10.23 -30.52 0.80
C LEU A 6 11.55 -30.77 1.53
N SER A 7 12.57 -31.19 0.79
CA SER A 7 13.92 -31.31 1.33
C SER A 7 14.50 -29.93 1.66
N LYS A 8 15.45 -29.86 2.61
CA LYS A 8 16.16 -28.61 2.95
C LYS A 8 16.85 -27.99 1.72
N ALA A 9 17.45 -28.82 0.86
CA ALA A 9 18.09 -28.38 -0.37
C ALA A 9 17.09 -27.78 -1.36
N THR A 10 15.91 -28.38 -1.50
CA THR A 10 14.83 -27.85 -2.35
C THR A 10 14.33 -26.51 -1.84
N ILE A 11 14.12 -26.38 -0.53
CA ILE A 11 13.71 -25.11 0.10
C ILE A 11 14.76 -24.03 -0.15
N LEU A 12 16.05 -24.35 0.02
CA LEU A 12 17.13 -23.40 -0.24
C LEU A 12 17.12 -22.92 -1.69
N LYS A 13 16.98 -23.85 -2.66
CA LYS A 13 16.93 -23.49 -4.07
C LYS A 13 15.70 -22.62 -4.40
N TYR A 14 14.55 -22.91 -3.81
CA TYR A 14 13.36 -22.09 -3.99
C TYR A 14 13.49 -20.71 -3.35
N ASN A 15 14.13 -20.60 -2.18
CA ASN A 15 14.45 -19.31 -1.58
C ASN A 15 15.34 -18.46 -2.50
N GLN A 16 16.32 -19.07 -3.17
CA GLN A 16 17.18 -18.38 -4.13
C GLN A 16 16.39 -17.87 -5.34
N VAL A 17 15.45 -18.67 -5.87
CA VAL A 17 14.53 -18.23 -6.93
C VAL A 17 13.67 -17.04 -6.47
N ILE A 18 13.14 -17.08 -5.24
CA ILE A 18 12.37 -15.97 -4.68
C ILE A 18 13.25 -14.73 -4.50
N ASP A 19 14.49 -14.87 -4.04
CA ASP A 19 15.41 -13.74 -3.87
C ASP A 19 15.70 -13.06 -5.20
N GLU A 20 15.95 -13.86 -6.24
CA GLU A 20 16.15 -13.35 -7.60
C GLU A 20 14.91 -12.66 -8.17
N TRP A 21 13.73 -13.12 -7.79
CA TRP A 21 12.47 -12.48 -8.14
C TRP A 21 12.35 -11.07 -7.53
N PHE A 22 12.76 -10.89 -6.27
CA PHE A 22 12.84 -9.55 -5.67
C PHE A 22 13.89 -8.65 -6.35
N ILE A 23 15.02 -9.21 -6.78
CA ILE A 23 16.11 -8.46 -7.43
C ILE A 23 15.71 -7.98 -8.83
N ASN A 24 14.98 -8.80 -9.59
CA ASN A 24 14.57 -8.49 -10.97
C ASN A 24 13.18 -7.85 -11.06
N GLU A 25 12.84 -6.94 -10.13
CA GLU A 25 11.57 -6.19 -10.19
C GLU A 25 10.32 -7.08 -10.33
N PHE A 26 10.34 -8.23 -9.67
CA PHE A 26 9.27 -9.22 -9.70
C PHE A 26 9.06 -9.93 -11.05
N ASP A 27 10.11 -10.02 -11.87
CA ASP A 27 10.12 -10.84 -13.09
C ASP A 27 10.28 -12.34 -12.75
N SER A 28 9.15 -13.09 -12.81
CA SER A 28 9.12 -14.51 -12.47
C SER A 28 9.86 -15.41 -13.46
N ILE A 29 9.96 -14.99 -14.73
CA ILE A 29 10.60 -15.79 -15.78
C ILE A 29 12.10 -15.74 -15.57
N LYS A 30 12.68 -14.54 -15.47
CA LYS A 30 14.12 -14.35 -15.23
C LYS A 30 14.57 -15.04 -13.93
N ALA A 31 13.78 -14.87 -12.87
CA ALA A 31 14.09 -15.45 -11.58
C ALA A 31 14.16 -16.98 -11.59
N TYR A 32 13.20 -17.62 -12.27
CA TYR A 32 13.17 -19.08 -12.37
C TYR A 32 14.27 -19.61 -13.32
N ILE A 33 14.42 -19.01 -14.50
CA ILE A 33 15.38 -19.46 -15.53
C ILE A 33 16.82 -19.37 -15.01
N LYS A 34 17.16 -18.39 -14.17
CA LYS A 34 18.50 -18.29 -13.55
C LYS A 34 18.94 -19.56 -12.82
N TYR A 35 18.01 -20.26 -12.15
CA TYR A 35 18.30 -21.49 -11.40
C TYR A 35 17.84 -22.77 -12.12
N PHE A 36 17.07 -22.62 -13.20
CA PHE A 36 16.54 -23.69 -14.04
C PHE A 36 16.66 -23.31 -15.53
N PRO A 37 17.88 -23.26 -16.09
CA PRO A 37 18.15 -22.66 -17.40
C PRO A 37 17.55 -23.43 -18.59
N LYS A 38 17.16 -24.69 -18.38
CA LYS A 38 16.52 -25.53 -19.40
C LYS A 38 15.00 -25.32 -19.49
N ALA A 39 14.42 -24.51 -18.60
CA ALA A 39 12.99 -24.26 -18.61
C ALA A 39 12.63 -23.26 -19.71
N THR A 40 11.53 -23.53 -20.41
CA THR A 40 10.89 -22.54 -21.28
C THR A 40 10.14 -21.51 -20.46
N ASP A 41 9.87 -20.33 -21.02
CA ASP A 41 9.12 -19.25 -20.35
C ASP A 41 7.78 -19.74 -19.77
N LYS A 42 7.02 -20.51 -20.55
CA LYS A 42 5.75 -21.11 -20.09
C LYS A 42 5.94 -22.01 -18.86
N THR A 43 7.00 -22.82 -18.89
CA THR A 43 7.37 -23.72 -17.79
C THR A 43 7.84 -22.94 -16.57
N ALA A 44 8.58 -21.85 -16.78
CA ALA A 44 9.07 -20.98 -15.72
C ALA A 44 7.91 -20.30 -14.97
N ILE A 45 6.92 -19.76 -15.68
CA ILE A 45 5.73 -19.13 -15.08
C ILE A 45 4.94 -20.13 -14.23
N ALA A 46 4.65 -21.31 -14.79
CA ALA A 46 3.86 -22.33 -14.10
C ALA A 46 4.55 -22.80 -12.82
N ASN A 47 5.84 -23.16 -12.91
CA ASN A 47 6.59 -23.65 -11.76
C ASN A 47 6.85 -22.56 -10.72
N PHE A 48 7.15 -21.33 -11.13
CA PHE A 48 7.29 -20.23 -10.19
C PHE A 48 6.00 -19.99 -9.40
N SER A 49 4.84 -20.06 -10.07
CA SER A 49 3.54 -19.92 -9.44
C SER A 49 3.29 -21.04 -8.42
N GLU A 50 3.65 -22.29 -8.75
CA GLU A 50 3.60 -23.41 -7.80
C GLU A 50 4.52 -23.19 -6.60
N ILE A 51 5.76 -22.74 -6.82
CA ILE A 51 6.72 -22.42 -5.75
C ILE A 51 6.12 -21.37 -4.81
N LYS A 52 5.64 -20.26 -5.36
CA LYS A 52 5.04 -19.16 -4.58
C LYS A 52 3.81 -19.60 -3.78
N ALA A 53 3.06 -20.58 -4.28
CA ALA A 53 1.88 -21.10 -3.58
C ALA A 53 2.22 -21.96 -2.35
N LEU A 54 3.45 -22.48 -2.23
CA LEU A 54 3.86 -23.32 -1.11
C LEU A 54 3.80 -22.56 0.22
N PRO A 55 3.28 -23.16 1.31
CA PRO A 55 3.18 -22.50 2.61
C PRO A 55 4.50 -21.94 3.14
N GLU A 56 5.60 -22.69 2.97
CA GLU A 56 6.93 -22.25 3.41
C GLU A 56 7.44 -21.06 2.59
N MET A 57 7.19 -21.04 1.27
CA MET A 57 7.55 -19.90 0.42
C MET A 57 6.68 -18.68 0.70
N LYS A 58 5.38 -18.86 0.98
CA LYS A 58 4.51 -17.78 1.43
C LYS A 58 5.03 -17.12 2.71
N LYS A 59 5.46 -17.91 3.70
CA LYS A 59 6.10 -17.40 4.93
C LYS A 59 7.38 -16.64 4.61
N TYR A 60 8.24 -17.20 3.76
CA TYR A 60 9.51 -16.58 3.38
C TYR A 60 9.32 -15.24 2.65
N ILE A 61 8.42 -15.21 1.66
CA ILE A 61 8.04 -13.99 0.92
C ILE A 61 7.47 -12.95 1.89
N LYS A 62 6.58 -13.36 2.80
CA LYS A 62 6.03 -12.47 3.83
C LYS A 62 7.13 -11.86 4.70
N ALA A 63 8.08 -12.68 5.17
CA ALA A 63 9.21 -12.21 5.96
C ALA A 63 10.11 -11.22 5.18
N LYS A 64 10.30 -11.43 3.87
CA LYS A 64 11.02 -10.48 3.00
C LYS A 64 10.29 -9.14 2.90
N TYR A 65 8.98 -9.14 2.66
CA TYR A 65 8.18 -7.91 2.66
C TYR A 65 8.20 -7.21 4.02
N GLU A 66 8.04 -7.94 5.11
CA GLU A 66 8.10 -7.39 6.47
C GLU A 66 9.47 -6.78 6.77
N LYS A 67 10.57 -7.41 6.33
CA LYS A 67 11.92 -6.87 6.46
C LYS A 67 12.10 -5.60 5.65
N ALA A 68 11.67 -5.59 4.39
CA ALA A 68 11.71 -4.40 3.54
C ALA A 68 10.91 -3.25 4.16
N ALA A 69 9.67 -3.52 4.61
CA ALA A 69 8.81 -2.54 5.26
C ALA A 69 9.45 -1.95 6.53
N LYS A 70 10.15 -2.76 7.33
CA LYS A 70 10.92 -2.28 8.49
C LYS A 70 12.05 -1.33 8.09
N VAL A 71 12.80 -1.63 7.03
CA VAL A 71 13.92 -0.78 6.57
C VAL A 71 13.43 0.61 6.18
N VAL A 72 12.31 0.70 5.46
CA VAL A 72 11.73 1.99 5.04
C VAL A 72 10.74 2.57 6.05
N ASN A 73 10.63 1.97 7.24
CA ASN A 73 9.66 2.32 8.28
C ASN A 73 8.18 2.38 7.81
N LEU A 74 7.83 1.68 6.71
CA LEU A 74 6.45 1.49 6.24
C LEU A 74 5.77 0.33 6.96
N THR A 75 6.08 0.15 8.24
CA THR A 75 5.36 -0.79 9.11
C THR A 75 4.00 -0.22 9.48
N HIS A 76 3.08 -1.06 9.94
CA HIS A 76 1.76 -0.59 10.40
C HIS A 76 1.86 0.52 11.46
N ALA A 77 2.75 0.33 12.45
CA ALA A 77 3.02 1.33 13.48
C ALA A 77 3.68 2.60 12.92
N GLY A 78 4.61 2.46 11.97
CA GLY A 78 5.27 3.60 11.30
C GLY A 78 4.28 4.46 10.50
N ILE A 79 3.38 3.82 9.74
CA ILE A 79 2.33 4.51 9.00
C ILE A 79 1.38 5.24 9.96
N LEU A 80 0.91 4.57 11.02
CA LEU A 80 0.04 5.21 12.02
C LEU A 80 0.73 6.40 12.71
N LYS A 81 2.03 6.30 13.00
CA LYS A 81 2.81 7.40 13.55
C LYS A 81 2.86 8.60 12.60
N GLU A 82 3.09 8.37 11.30
CA GLU A 82 3.13 9.47 10.32
C GLU A 82 1.74 10.11 10.13
N LEU A 83 0.68 9.30 10.07
CA LEU A 83 -0.69 9.81 10.01
C LEU A 83 -1.05 10.65 11.25
N LYS A 84 -0.60 10.23 12.44
CA LYS A 84 -0.74 11.01 13.67
C LYS A 84 0.03 12.34 13.60
N ASN A 85 1.25 12.35 13.08
CA ASN A 85 1.98 13.61 12.90
C ASN A 85 1.22 14.59 12.00
N TYR A 86 0.61 14.10 10.91
CA TYR A 86 -0.17 14.95 10.02
C TYR A 86 -1.45 15.50 10.66
N ILE A 87 -2.14 14.73 11.50
CA ILE A 87 -3.35 15.24 12.16
C ILE A 87 -3.03 16.30 13.21
N GLU A 88 -1.91 16.13 13.91
CA GLU A 88 -1.41 17.02 14.97
C GLU A 88 -0.74 18.28 14.41
N LEU A 89 -0.53 18.36 13.10
CA LEU A 89 0.01 19.54 12.44
C LEU A 89 -0.83 20.79 12.75
N ASP A 90 -0.18 21.82 13.27
CA ASP A 90 -0.74 23.15 13.44
C ASP A 90 -0.33 24.05 12.26
N ILE A 91 -1.30 24.41 11.43
CA ILE A 91 -1.05 25.26 10.26
C ILE A 91 -0.74 26.71 10.65
N ARG A 92 -0.99 27.11 11.90
CA ARG A 92 -0.72 28.48 12.39
C ARG A 92 0.76 28.83 12.27
N ASP A 93 1.64 27.84 12.39
CA ASP A 93 3.09 28.00 12.22
C ASP A 93 3.50 28.36 10.79
N THR A 94 2.59 28.22 9.82
CA THR A 94 2.85 28.51 8.40
C THR A 94 2.26 29.84 7.93
N ILE A 95 1.49 30.52 8.78
CA ILE A 95 0.81 31.76 8.42
C ILE A 95 1.83 32.90 8.38
N GLY A 96 1.87 33.63 7.27
CA GLY A 96 2.74 34.80 7.11
C GLY A 96 4.18 34.49 6.76
N LEU A 97 4.53 33.21 6.56
CA LEU A 97 5.86 32.83 6.10
C LEU A 97 6.14 33.35 4.69
N THR A 98 7.37 33.80 4.49
CA THR A 98 7.92 34.09 3.17
C THR A 98 8.25 32.81 2.42
N LYS A 99 8.49 32.93 1.11
CA LYS A 99 8.88 31.81 0.26
C LYS A 99 10.15 31.11 0.74
N GLU A 100 11.12 31.87 1.23
CA GLU A 100 12.40 31.36 1.70
C GLU A 100 12.24 30.60 3.02
N GLU A 101 11.38 31.08 3.91
CA GLU A 101 11.04 30.40 5.16
C GLU A 101 10.23 29.12 4.92
N ILE A 102 9.33 29.11 3.93
CA ILE A 102 8.58 27.90 3.55
C ILE A 102 9.52 26.78 3.10
N LYS A 103 10.61 27.10 2.39
CA LYS A 103 11.63 26.11 1.99
C LYS A 103 12.43 25.55 3.18
N GLN A 104 12.44 26.27 4.29
CA GLN A 104 13.14 25.90 5.52
C GLN A 104 12.23 25.23 6.55
N LEU A 105 10.95 25.00 6.21
CA LEU A 105 10.03 24.32 7.10
C LEU A 105 10.57 22.96 7.53
N PRO A 106 10.31 22.55 8.79
CA PRO A 106 10.60 21.20 9.24
C PRO A 106 10.02 20.16 8.29
N VAL A 107 10.75 19.05 8.12
CA VAL A 107 10.42 18.01 7.14
C VAL A 107 9.01 17.47 7.34
N GLU A 108 8.55 17.39 8.58
CA GLU A 108 7.21 16.94 8.97
C GLU A 108 6.12 17.87 8.41
N ILE A 109 6.32 19.18 8.51
CA ILE A 109 5.39 20.19 7.97
C ILE A 109 5.49 20.18 6.45
N GLY A 110 6.70 20.19 5.89
CA GLY A 110 6.92 20.16 4.45
C GLY A 110 6.25 18.96 3.76
N ARG A 111 6.33 17.76 4.36
CA ARG A 111 5.70 16.53 3.85
C ARG A 111 4.17 16.60 3.81
N SER A 112 3.57 17.41 4.66
CA SER A 112 2.12 17.58 4.72
C SER A 112 1.58 18.53 3.64
N ILE A 113 2.45 19.29 2.96
CA ILE A 113 2.06 20.22 1.89
C ILE A 113 1.82 19.42 0.60
N THR A 114 0.60 19.51 0.09
CA THR A 114 0.14 18.84 -1.14
C THR A 114 0.24 19.75 -2.36
N LYS A 115 0.16 21.07 -2.17
CA LYS A 115 0.25 22.06 -3.24
C LYS A 115 0.76 23.39 -2.71
N HIS A 116 1.64 24.01 -3.48
CA HIS A 116 2.18 25.34 -3.26
C HIS A 116 1.91 26.20 -4.50
N LYS A 117 1.35 27.39 -4.31
CA LYS A 117 1.05 28.33 -5.39
C LYS A 117 1.43 29.75 -4.98
N GLU A 118 2.15 30.42 -5.85
CA GLU A 118 2.61 31.80 -5.66
C GLU A 118 1.87 32.73 -6.63
N ARG A 119 1.51 33.92 -6.17
CA ARG A 119 0.93 34.96 -7.01
C ARG A 119 1.54 36.30 -6.65
N THR A 120 2.03 37.01 -7.67
CA THR A 120 2.51 38.39 -7.52
C THR A 120 1.59 39.30 -8.32
N LYS A 121 1.06 40.35 -7.68
CA LYS A 121 0.22 41.36 -8.32
C LYS A 121 0.84 42.74 -8.10
N LYS A 122 1.16 43.41 -9.19
CA LYS A 122 1.68 44.78 -9.16
C LYS A 122 0.52 45.76 -9.24
N HIS A 123 0.47 46.70 -8.31
CA HIS A 123 -0.57 47.73 -8.25
C HIS A 123 0.01 49.07 -8.64
N PHE A 124 -0.59 49.71 -9.65
CA PHE A 124 -0.13 50.98 -10.20
C PHE A 124 -1.14 52.09 -9.92
N SER A 125 -0.65 53.31 -9.74
CA SER A 125 -1.47 54.51 -9.66
C SER A 125 -2.13 54.81 -11.00
N SER A 126 -3.15 55.67 -10.99
CA SER A 126 -3.80 56.17 -12.21
C SER A 126 -2.84 56.88 -13.19
N LYS A 127 -1.64 57.27 -12.74
CA LYS A 127 -0.57 57.88 -13.56
C LYS A 127 0.51 56.89 -14.00
N GLY A 128 0.30 55.58 -13.83
CA GLY A 128 1.24 54.54 -14.25
C GLY A 128 2.42 54.29 -13.29
N LYS A 129 2.55 55.05 -12.20
CA LYS A 129 3.58 54.80 -11.17
C LYS A 129 3.23 53.56 -10.34
N LEU A 130 4.16 52.62 -10.18
CA LEU A 130 4.01 51.46 -9.28
C LEU A 130 3.82 51.95 -7.84
N LEU A 131 2.76 51.49 -7.18
CA LEU A 131 2.45 51.81 -5.78
C LEU A 131 3.03 50.75 -4.85
N TYR A 132 2.62 49.50 -5.03
CA TYR A 132 3.10 48.37 -4.26
C TYR A 132 2.97 47.06 -5.04
N THR A 133 3.66 46.04 -4.57
CA THR A 133 3.53 44.67 -5.06
C THR A 133 2.89 43.84 -3.96
N GLU A 134 1.85 43.11 -4.30
CA GLU A 134 1.17 42.16 -3.44
C GLU A 134 1.70 40.77 -3.80
N GLU A 135 2.24 40.08 -2.80
CA GLU A 135 2.66 38.68 -2.92
C GLU A 135 1.72 37.82 -2.10
N THR A 136 1.16 36.81 -2.72
CA THR A 136 0.27 35.84 -2.09
C THR A 136 0.88 34.46 -2.22
N ILE A 137 1.02 33.76 -1.10
CA ILE A 137 1.43 32.36 -1.06
C ILE A 137 0.27 31.53 -0.55
N GLU A 138 -0.09 30.51 -1.32
CA GLU A 138 -1.20 29.59 -1.05
C GLU A 138 -0.62 28.19 -0.85
N LEU A 139 -0.78 27.66 0.37
CA LEU A 139 -0.37 26.31 0.75
C LEU A 139 -1.60 25.45 0.99
N HIS A 140 -1.63 24.26 0.38
CA HIS A 140 -2.64 23.25 0.69
C HIS A 140 -2.00 22.10 1.45
N PHE A 141 -2.63 21.69 2.54
CA PHE A 141 -2.19 20.59 3.37
C PHE A 141 -3.03 19.33 3.12
N ILE A 142 -2.53 18.17 3.54
CA ILE A 142 -3.30 16.92 3.53
C ILE A 142 -4.59 17.12 4.37
N SER A 143 -5.73 16.66 3.86
CA SER A 143 -7.00 16.73 4.59
C SER A 143 -6.97 15.89 5.89
N LYS A 144 -7.29 16.53 7.02
CA LYS A 144 -7.39 15.87 8.34
C LYS A 144 -8.48 14.80 8.37
N GLU A 145 -9.60 15.03 7.66
CA GLU A 145 -10.69 14.05 7.53
C GLU A 145 -10.23 12.79 6.82
N ARG A 146 -9.47 12.94 5.72
CA ARG A 146 -8.89 11.82 4.99
C ARG A 146 -7.90 11.04 5.85
N ILE A 147 -7.08 11.74 6.64
CA ILE A 147 -6.12 11.12 7.57
C ILE A 147 -6.88 10.31 8.64
N LEU A 148 -7.92 10.88 9.24
CA LEU A 148 -8.77 10.17 10.21
C LEU A 148 -9.39 8.91 9.63
N ASP A 149 -9.94 8.98 8.41
CA ASP A 149 -10.49 7.81 7.74
C ASP A 149 -9.43 6.72 7.49
N MET A 150 -8.21 7.11 7.10
CA MET A 150 -7.09 6.17 6.95
C MET A 150 -6.69 5.53 8.29
N ILE A 151 -6.63 6.30 9.37
CA ILE A 151 -6.36 5.78 10.72
C ILE A 151 -7.45 4.78 11.13
N ASN A 152 -8.73 5.14 10.96
CA ASN A 152 -9.88 4.29 11.30
C ASN A 152 -9.85 2.95 10.54
N LYS A 153 -9.50 2.99 9.25
CA LYS A 153 -9.30 1.77 8.44
C LYS A 153 -8.17 0.91 8.98
N HIS A 154 -7.04 1.52 9.35
CA HIS A 154 -5.88 0.80 9.86
C HIS A 154 -6.11 0.16 11.24
N ILE A 155 -6.85 0.82 12.15
CA ILE A 155 -7.15 0.28 13.47
C ILE A 155 -8.34 -0.69 13.48
N GLY A 156 -8.98 -0.92 12.33
CA GLY A 156 -10.13 -1.81 12.21
C GLY A 156 -11.43 -1.23 12.79
N PHE A 157 -11.55 0.10 12.90
CA PHE A 157 -12.72 0.77 13.48
C PHE A 157 -14.03 0.35 12.78
N TYR A 158 -13.99 0.19 11.45
CA TYR A 158 -15.16 -0.20 10.65
C TYR A 158 -15.40 -1.72 10.57
N ALA A 159 -14.74 -2.53 11.39
CA ALA A 159 -14.82 -4.00 11.28
C ALA A 159 -16.25 -4.53 11.48
N VAL A 160 -17.00 -3.97 12.43
CA VAL A 160 -18.39 -4.38 12.74
C VAL A 160 -19.34 -4.01 11.59
N ASP A 161 -19.24 -2.78 11.07
CA ASP A 161 -20.06 -2.31 9.94
C ASP A 161 -19.81 -3.12 8.65
N ASN A 162 -18.57 -3.58 8.45
CA ASN A 162 -18.22 -4.42 7.30
C ASN A 162 -18.78 -5.85 7.43
N GLN A 163 -18.87 -6.39 8.65
CA GLN A 163 -19.48 -7.70 8.89
C GLN A 163 -20.99 -7.66 8.61
N GLN A 164 -21.67 -6.57 8.97
CA GLN A 164 -23.10 -6.38 8.72
C GLN A 164 -23.46 -6.26 7.22
N LYS A 165 -22.53 -5.79 6.38
CA LYS A 165 -22.71 -5.70 4.92
C LYS A 165 -22.55 -7.03 4.18
N THR A 166 -22.14 -8.09 4.86
CA THR A 166 -22.08 -9.43 4.26
C THR A 166 -23.49 -10.01 4.36
N PRO A 167 -24.28 -10.10 3.27
CA PRO A 167 -25.60 -10.68 3.36
C PRO A 167 -25.45 -12.13 3.82
N GLU A 168 -26.07 -12.46 4.95
CA GLU A 168 -26.25 -13.83 5.38
C GLU A 168 -27.20 -14.47 4.35
N ILE A 169 -26.63 -15.17 3.36
CA ILE A 169 -27.43 -15.83 2.32
C ILE A 169 -28.14 -17.01 2.98
N GLN A 170 -29.34 -16.76 3.51
CA GLN A 170 -30.22 -17.82 3.99
C GLN A 170 -30.89 -18.46 2.78
N ILE A 171 -30.31 -19.56 2.29
CA ILE A 171 -30.90 -20.32 1.19
C ILE A 171 -31.98 -21.24 1.76
N HIS A 172 -33.24 -20.84 1.61
CA HIS A 172 -34.39 -21.68 1.94
C HIS A 172 -34.90 -22.37 0.69
N THR A 173 -34.66 -23.68 0.56
CA THR A 173 -35.23 -24.48 -0.52
C THR A 173 -35.83 -25.78 0.03
N LYS A 174 -37.04 -26.11 -0.41
CA LYS A 174 -37.72 -27.37 -0.10
C LYS A 174 -37.45 -28.45 -1.15
N ASN A 175 -36.66 -28.14 -2.18
CA ASN A 175 -36.31 -29.07 -3.24
C ASN A 175 -35.02 -29.81 -2.88
N GLU A 176 -35.11 -31.12 -2.67
CA GLU A 176 -34.00 -31.98 -2.29
C GLU A 176 -32.83 -31.96 -3.29
N GLN A 177 -33.09 -31.72 -4.58
CA GLN A 177 -32.02 -31.63 -5.58
C GLN A 177 -31.19 -30.35 -5.39
N HIS A 178 -31.83 -29.25 -5.00
CA HIS A 178 -31.13 -27.99 -4.71
C HIS A 178 -30.31 -28.10 -3.41
N LEU A 179 -30.83 -28.79 -2.39
CA LEU A 179 -30.07 -29.06 -1.16
C LEU A 179 -28.77 -29.82 -1.44
N LYS A 180 -28.83 -30.87 -2.27
CA LYS A 180 -27.64 -31.65 -2.67
C LYS A 180 -26.61 -30.82 -3.45
N ILE A 181 -27.08 -29.89 -4.29
CA ILE A 181 -26.18 -28.98 -5.04
C ILE A 181 -25.53 -27.98 -4.08
N ILE A 182 -26.29 -27.42 -3.13
CA ILE A 182 -25.78 -26.50 -2.13
C ILE A 182 -24.75 -27.19 -1.23
N GLU A 183 -25.03 -28.41 -0.76
CA GLU A 183 -24.07 -29.21 0.03
C GLU A 183 -22.77 -29.45 -0.74
N LYS A 184 -22.83 -29.86 -2.01
CA LYS A 184 -21.63 -30.02 -2.85
C LYS A 184 -20.81 -28.74 -3.01
N ILE A 185 -21.49 -27.60 -3.18
CA ILE A 185 -20.84 -26.28 -3.29
C ILE A 185 -20.17 -25.90 -1.95
N LEU A 186 -20.83 -26.17 -0.82
CA LEU A 186 -20.32 -25.83 0.52
C LEU A 186 -19.20 -26.77 0.99
N THR A 187 -19.21 -28.05 0.62
CA THR A 187 -18.16 -29.01 0.97
C THR A 187 -16.98 -29.01 0.00
N GLY A 188 -17.12 -28.35 -1.16
CA GLY A 188 -16.06 -28.21 -2.16
C GLY A 188 -15.76 -29.50 -2.92
N GLU A 189 -16.67 -30.48 -2.87
CA GLU A 189 -16.58 -31.70 -3.67
C GLU A 189 -17.05 -31.41 -5.10
N LYS A 190 -16.14 -31.56 -6.06
CA LYS A 190 -16.45 -31.47 -7.51
C LYS A 190 -17.20 -32.71 -7.98
#